data_AF-A0A5C6LKR2-F1
#
_entry.id   AF-A0A5C6LKR2-F1
#
_cell.length_a   1.000
_cell.length_b   1.000
_cell.length_c   1.000
_cell.angle_alpha   90.00
_cell.angle_beta   90.00
_cell.angle_gamma   90.00
#
_symmetry.space_group_name_H-M   'P 1'
#
loop_
_entity.id
_entity.type
_entity.pdbx_description
1 polymer ?
#
loop_
_entity_poly.entity_id
_entity_poly.type
_entity_poly.pdbx_seq_one_letter_code
_entity_poly.pdbx_strand_id
1 'polypeptide(L)'
;MQYYSDEWLFFHQVKFSIDSKAYEYTPIDTETDSGDGGYVWEWFDESVSTSDKELIEALANAKSAKMKLIGQKYYDTKTISIGQLNAIKQTLELYKAMGGQY
;
A
#
# COMPACT_ATOMS: atom_id res chain seq x y z
N MET A 1 -4.49 -0.95 -2.69
CA MET A 1 -4.28 -0.67 -1.24
C MET A 1 -5.42 0.19 -0.74
N GLN A 2 -5.84 0.07 0.53
CA GLN A 2 -6.93 0.88 1.10
C GLN A 2 -6.50 1.56 2.41
N TYR A 3 -6.89 2.82 2.55
CA TYR A 3 -6.84 3.66 3.74
C TYR A 3 -8.25 3.79 4.33
N TYR A 4 -8.35 3.71 5.65
CA TYR A 4 -9.60 3.84 6.40
C TYR A 4 -9.33 4.70 7.64
N SER A 5 -10.10 5.78 7.80
CA SER A 5 -9.97 6.72 8.92
C SER A 5 -11.26 7.49 9.15
N ASP A 6 -11.27 8.36 10.16
CA ASP A 6 -12.26 9.40 10.44
C ASP A 6 -11.90 10.77 9.83
N GLU A 7 -10.73 10.89 9.20
CA GLU A 7 -10.25 12.11 8.56
C GLU A 7 -9.85 11.87 7.10
N TRP A 8 -10.24 12.81 6.24
CA TRP A 8 -9.81 12.84 4.85
C TRP A 8 -8.36 13.26 4.72
N LEU A 9 -7.60 12.49 3.96
CA LEU A 9 -6.23 12.78 3.60
C LEU A 9 -6.12 13.28 2.15
N PHE A 10 -6.93 12.69 1.26
CA PHE A 10 -6.79 12.80 -0.20
C PHE A 10 -5.36 12.47 -0.62
N PHE A 11 -4.91 11.27 -0.27
CA PHE A 11 -3.52 10.88 -0.50
C PHE A 11 -3.22 10.78 -1.99
N HIS A 12 -2.03 11.24 -2.36
CA HIS A 12 -1.54 11.22 -3.75
C HIS A 12 -0.13 10.62 -3.85
N GLN A 13 0.51 10.30 -2.72
CA GLN A 13 1.80 9.62 -2.68
C GLN A 13 1.87 8.70 -1.46
N VAL A 14 2.54 7.56 -1.61
CA VAL A 14 2.82 6.62 -0.53
C VAL A 14 4.33 6.44 -0.40
N LYS A 15 4.86 6.58 0.82
CA LYS A 15 6.25 6.25 1.13
C LYS A 15 6.29 5.06 2.07
N PHE A 16 7.15 4.10 1.79
CA PHE A 16 7.32 2.92 2.63
C PHE A 16 8.67 2.98 3.33
N SER A 17 8.69 2.54 4.59
CA SER A 17 9.91 2.15 5.30
C SER A 17 9.80 0.65 5.54
N ILE A 18 10.60 -0.13 4.80
CA ILE A 18 10.58 -1.60 4.81
C ILE A 18 11.96 -2.06 5.28
N ASP A 19 12.03 -2.66 6.46
CA ASP A 19 13.30 -3.07 7.08
C ASP A 19 14.40 -1.99 6.99
N SER A 20 14.01 -0.75 7.36
CA SER A 20 14.85 0.45 7.34
C SER A 20 15.27 0.96 5.96
N LYS A 21 14.72 0.44 4.86
CA LYS A 21 14.89 0.96 3.51
C LYS A 21 13.67 1.76 3.06
N ALA A 22 13.91 2.85 2.35
CA ALA A 22 12.87 3.73 1.84
C ALA A 22 12.45 3.34 0.43
N TYR A 23 11.15 3.33 0.18
CA TYR A 23 10.55 3.13 -1.13
C TYR A 23 9.43 4.16 -1.33
N GLU A 24 9.13 4.50 -2.58
CA GLU A 24 8.04 5.42 -2.90
C GLU A 24 7.15 4.82 -3.98
N TYR A 25 5.87 5.13 -3.90
CA TYR A 25 4.87 4.77 -4.89
C TYR A 25 3.92 5.97 -5.08
N THR A 26 3.63 6.29 -6.34
CA THR A 26 2.71 7.37 -6.70
C THR A 26 1.56 6.73 -7.48
N PRO A 27 0.38 6.56 -6.84
CA PRO A 27 -0.80 6.08 -7.55
C PRO A 27 -1.13 7.00 -8.73
N ILE A 28 -1.57 6.41 -9.83
CA ILE A 28 -2.11 7.10 -10.99
C ILE A 28 -3.47 7.72 -10.65
N ASP A 29 -4.32 6.95 -9.98
CA ASP A 29 -5.66 7.38 -9.60
C ASP A 29 -6.04 6.88 -8.21
N THR A 30 -6.66 7.75 -7.41
CA THR A 30 -7.13 7.42 -6.08
C THR A 30 -8.62 7.65 -5.97
N GLU A 31 -9.31 6.61 -5.51
CA GLU A 31 -10.75 6.59 -5.29
C GLU A 31 -11.06 6.91 -3.83
N THR A 32 -12.25 7.45 -3.59
CA THR A 32 -12.68 7.86 -2.25
C THR A 32 -14.16 7.56 -2.01
N ASP A 33 -14.51 7.19 -0.77
CA ASP A 33 -15.90 7.02 -0.36
C ASP A 33 -16.07 7.29 1.15
N SER A 34 -17.30 7.56 1.58
CA SER A 34 -17.67 7.81 2.97
C SER A 34 -18.93 7.06 3.35
N GLY A 35 -19.01 6.67 4.61
CA GLY A 35 -20.10 5.88 5.14
C GLY A 35 -20.68 6.48 6.41
N ASP A 36 -21.78 5.87 6.88
CA ASP A 36 -22.40 6.26 8.13
C ASP A 36 -21.41 6.11 9.30
N GLY A 37 -21.46 7.06 10.24
CA GLY A 37 -20.58 7.09 11.41
C GLY A 37 -19.32 7.95 11.28
N GLY A 38 -19.17 8.69 10.17
CA GLY A 38 -18.08 9.66 10.00
C GLY A 38 -16.76 9.05 9.53
N TYR A 39 -16.81 7.83 8.98
CA TYR A 39 -15.64 7.16 8.44
C TYR A 39 -15.51 7.35 6.93
N VAL A 40 -14.26 7.33 6.49
CA VAL A 40 -13.85 7.55 5.11
C VAL A 40 -12.92 6.44 4.65
N TRP A 41 -12.98 6.17 3.35
CA TRP A 41 -12.14 5.22 2.64
C TRP A 41 -11.44 5.94 1.49
N GLU A 42 -10.16 5.66 1.33
CA GLU A 42 -9.38 6.10 0.16
C GLU A 42 -8.58 4.90 -0.36
N TRP A 43 -8.58 4.63 -1.66
CA TRP A 43 -7.88 3.45 -2.20
C TRP A 43 -7.39 3.66 -3.63
N PHE A 44 -6.51 2.75 -4.07
CA PHE A 44 -6.18 2.57 -5.47
C PHE A 44 -6.11 1.06 -5.78
N ASP A 45 -6.45 0.72 -7.02
CA ASP A 45 -6.37 -0.64 -7.55
C ASP A 45 -5.69 -0.61 -8.92
N GLU A 46 -4.36 -0.69 -8.88
CA GLU A 46 -3.51 -0.53 -10.05
C GLU A 46 -2.77 -1.83 -10.35
N SER A 47 -2.57 -2.12 -11.63
CA SER A 47 -1.80 -3.28 -12.05
C SER A 47 -0.32 -3.09 -11.70
N VAL A 48 0.24 -4.12 -11.07
CA VAL A 48 1.68 -4.19 -10.78
C VAL A 48 2.46 -4.25 -12.08
N SER A 49 3.45 -3.37 -12.22
CA SER A 49 4.37 -3.34 -13.35
C SER A 49 5.80 -3.71 -12.95
N THR A 50 6.70 -3.84 -13.94
CA THR A 50 8.11 -4.14 -13.69
C THR A 50 8.80 -3.09 -12.82
N SER A 51 8.38 -1.81 -12.89
CA SER A 51 8.94 -0.75 -12.04
C SER A 51 8.58 -0.91 -10.57
N ASP A 52 7.53 -1.66 -10.24
CA ASP A 52 7.07 -1.88 -8.86
C ASP A 52 7.70 -3.11 -8.22
N LYS A 53 8.47 -3.88 -8.99
CA LYS A 53 9.01 -5.18 -8.58
C LYS A 53 9.81 -5.11 -7.29
N GLU A 54 10.72 -4.15 -7.18
CA GLU A 54 11.56 -4.02 -5.98
C GLU A 54 10.74 -3.73 -4.72
N LEU A 55 9.71 -2.88 -4.82
CA LEU A 55 8.82 -2.55 -3.71
C LEU A 55 8.01 -3.78 -3.26
N ILE A 56 7.41 -4.50 -4.21
CA ILE A 56 6.55 -5.63 -3.91
C ILE A 56 7.34 -6.81 -3.36
N GLU A 57 8.53 -7.08 -3.92
CA GLU A 57 9.43 -8.10 -3.37
C GLU A 57 9.96 -7.71 -2.00
N ALA A 58 10.22 -6.42 -1.74
CA ALA A 58 10.59 -5.95 -0.42
C ALA A 58 9.46 -6.16 0.60
N LEU A 59 8.22 -5.79 0.26
CA LEU A 59 7.05 -6.02 1.12
C LEU A 59 6.80 -7.50 1.40
N ALA A 60 6.90 -8.36 0.38
CA ALA A 60 6.68 -9.80 0.53
C ALA A 60 7.72 -10.49 1.43
N ASN A 61 8.91 -9.93 1.57
CA ASN A 61 10.00 -10.49 2.38
C ASN A 61 10.30 -9.69 3.65
N ALA A 62 9.50 -8.66 3.94
CA ALA A 62 9.73 -7.75 5.05
C ALA A 62 9.55 -8.43 6.41
N LYS A 63 10.41 -8.07 7.38
CA LYS A 63 10.17 -8.36 8.80
C LYS A 63 9.32 -7.30 9.46
N SER A 64 9.45 -6.05 9.00
CA SER A 64 8.71 -4.90 9.48
C SER A 64 8.51 -3.88 8.36
N ALA A 65 7.33 -3.28 8.30
CA ALA A 65 7.07 -2.21 7.36
C ALA A 65 6.11 -1.16 7.92
N LYS A 66 6.33 0.09 7.53
CA LYS A 66 5.40 1.21 7.72
C LYS A 66 5.14 1.88 6.39
N MET A 67 3.92 2.36 6.20
CA MET A 67 3.56 3.22 5.07
C MET A 67 3.15 4.59 5.59
N LYS A 68 3.65 5.63 4.93
CA LYS A 68 3.27 7.01 5.12
C LYS A 68 2.46 7.43 3.90
N LEU A 69 1.17 7.65 4.08
CA LEU A 69 0.29 8.22 3.07
C LEU A 69 0.41 9.73 3.14
N ILE A 70 0.68 10.37 2.01
CA ILE A 70 0.89 11.82 1.89
C ILE A 70 -0.30 12.38 1.13
N GLY A 71 -1.08 13.19 1.84
CA GLY A 71 -2.19 13.97 1.30
C GLY A 71 -1.79 15.38 0.91
N GLN A 72 -2.80 16.16 0.53
CA GLN A 72 -2.58 17.54 0.08
C GLN A 72 -2.00 18.45 1.17
N LYS A 73 -2.40 18.23 2.44
CA LYS A 73 -2.01 19.08 3.58
C LYS A 73 -1.37 18.29 4.72
N TYR A 74 -1.82 17.06 4.92
CA TYR A 74 -1.42 16.22 6.04
C TYR A 74 -0.85 14.90 5.54
N TYR A 75 -0.39 14.09 6.49
CA TYR A 75 0.05 12.73 6.24
C TYR A 75 -0.43 11.84 7.38
N ASP A 76 -0.58 10.56 7.09
CA ASP A 76 -0.83 9.54 8.11
C ASP A 76 0.17 8.39 7.93
N THR A 77 0.65 7.82 9.03
CA THR A 77 1.59 6.71 9.03
C THR A 77 0.96 5.49 9.67
N LYS A 78 0.82 4.42 8.88
CA LYS A 78 0.29 3.14 9.34
C LYS A 78 1.40 2.09 9.38
N THR A 79 1.40 1.28 10.42
CA THR A 79 2.21 0.06 10.46
C THR A 79 1.52 -0.99 9.60
N ILE A 80 2.27 -1.63 8.70
CA ILE A 80 1.78 -2.80 7.96
C ILE A 80 1.95 -4.00 8.88
N SER A 81 0.83 -4.60 9.28
CA SER A 81 0.84 -5.73 10.20
C SER A 81 1.54 -6.95 9.59
N ILE A 82 2.07 -7.83 10.44
CA ILE A 82 2.64 -9.11 9.99
C ILE A 82 1.62 -9.94 9.19
N GLY A 83 0.34 -9.89 9.56
CA GLY A 83 -0.74 -10.55 8.81
C GLY A 83 -0.86 -10.00 7.39
N GLN A 84 -0.80 -8.68 7.20
CA GLN A 84 -0.82 -8.06 5.88
C GLN A 84 0.43 -8.37 5.06
N LEU A 85 1.62 -8.36 5.67
CA LEU A 85 2.87 -8.76 4.99
C LEU A 85 2.81 -10.21 4.52
N ASN A 86 2.30 -11.12 5.36
CA ASN A 86 2.09 -12.52 4.98
C ASN A 86 1.08 -12.68 3.85
N ALA A 87 -0.01 -11.91 3.85
CA ALA A 87 -0.99 -11.92 2.77
C ALA A 87 -0.39 -11.43 1.43
N ILE A 88 0.43 -10.38 1.46
CA ILE A 88 1.19 -9.90 0.29
C ILE A 88 2.10 -11.00 -0.24
N LYS A 89 2.86 -11.65 0.65
CA LYS A 89 3.77 -12.74 0.28
C LYS A 89 3.01 -13.90 -0.38
N GLN A 90 1.95 -14.39 0.23
CA GLN A 90 1.15 -15.50 -0.28
C GLN A 90 0.51 -15.17 -1.63
N THR A 91 0.01 -13.94 -1.79
CA THR A 91 -0.57 -13.48 -3.06
C THR A 91 0.48 -13.46 -4.16
N LEU A 92 1.70 -12.97 -3.86
CA LEU A 92 2.80 -12.95 -4.82
C LEU A 92 3.28 -14.35 -5.19
N GLU A 93 3.39 -15.25 -4.21
CA GLU A 93 3.75 -16.65 -4.44
C GLU A 93 2.72 -17.38 -5.31
N LEU A 94 1.43 -17.17 -5.05
CA LEU A 94 0.34 -17.72 -5.85
C LEU A 94 0.38 -17.16 -7.29
N TYR A 95 0.55 -15.85 -7.45
CA TYR A 95 0.68 -15.22 -8.77
C TYR A 95 1.82 -15.83 -9.59
N LYS A 96 2.99 -16.02 -8.97
CA LYS A 96 4.15 -16.67 -9.60
C LYS A 96 3.86 -18.15 -9.93
N ALA A 97 3.22 -18.88 -9.03
CA ALA A 97 2.86 -20.30 -9.24
C ALA A 97 1.86 -20.50 -10.38
N MET A 98 0.99 -19.53 -10.63
CA MET A 98 0.05 -19.51 -11.76
C MET A 98 0.70 -19.10 -13.09
N GLY A 99 2.01 -18.84 -13.11
CA GLY A 99 2.75 -18.42 -14.31
C GLY A 99 2.74 -16.91 -14.56
N GLY A 100 2.27 -16.11 -13.60
CA GLY A 100 2.29 -14.66 -13.68
C GLY A 100 3.71 -14.10 -13.76
N GLN A 101 3.88 -13.06 -14.58
CA GLN A 101 5.14 -12.33 -14.75
C GLN A 101 4.86 -10.82 -14.66
N TYR A 102 5.85 -10.08 -14.15
CA TYR A 102 5.81 -8.63 -13.95
C TYR A 102 7.23 -8.09 -14.03
#